data_AF-A0A3N1GCH3-F1
#
_entry.id   AF-A0A3N1GCH3-F1
#
_cell.length_a   1.000
_cell.length_b   1.000
_cell.length_c   1.000
_cell.angle_alpha   90.00
_cell.angle_beta   90.00
_cell.angle_gamma   90.00
#
_symmetry.space_group_name_H-M   'P 1'
#
loop_
_entity.id
_entity.type
_entity.pdbx_description
1 polymer ?
#
loop_
_entity_poly.entity_id
_entity_poly.type
_entity_poly.pdbx_seq_one_letter_code
_entity_poly.pdbx_strand_id
1 'polypeptide(L)'
;MTPFLEISAGAPELSADLLDDAYALLRSFDAVVGPTSDGGWYAFGLREPSRAPDLRTLTASPALTLAALRLGLRVAMLPTLPAKNLGPASNLSGAGRH
;
A
#
# COMPACT_ATOMS: atom_id res chain seq x y z
N MET A 1 6.53 6.03 16.11
CA MET A 1 6.63 4.95 15.11
C MET A 1 6.33 5.54 13.74
N THR A 2 7.18 5.28 12.75
CA THR A 2 7.02 5.83 11.41
C THR A 2 6.25 4.82 10.55
N PRO A 3 5.11 5.20 9.95
CA PRO A 3 4.36 4.31 9.06
C PRO A 3 5.17 3.97 7.80
N PHE A 4 4.91 2.79 7.25
CA PHE A 4 5.48 2.32 6.00
C PHE A 4 4.43 2.46 4.88
N LEU A 5 4.84 2.93 3.70
CA LEU A 5 3.99 3.05 2.53
C LEU A 5 4.76 2.57 1.30
N GLU A 6 4.25 1.53 0.65
CA GLU A 6 4.70 1.05 -0.65
C GLU A 6 3.79 1.60 -1.73
N ILE A 7 4.40 2.06 -2.82
CA ILE A 7 3.70 2.65 -3.94
C ILE A 7 4.27 2.04 -5.21
N SER A 8 3.40 1.63 -6.11
CA SER A 8 3.83 1.08 -7.39
C SER A 8 4.31 2.23 -8.29
N ALA A 9 5.52 2.05 -8.85
CA ALA A 9 6.22 3.02 -9.67
C ALA A 9 5.52 3.17 -11.03
N GLY A 10 4.62 4.14 -11.14
CA GLY A 10 3.94 4.40 -12.42
C GLY A 10 2.55 5.03 -12.33
N ALA A 11 2.09 5.46 -11.17
CA ALA A 11 0.86 6.23 -11.07
C ALA A 11 1.18 7.75 -11.23
N PRO A 12 1.14 8.35 -12.44
CA PRO A 12 1.23 9.80 -12.59
C PRO A 12 0.06 10.54 -11.93
N GLU A 13 -1.01 9.81 -11.61
CA GLU A 13 -2.21 10.29 -10.93
C GLU A 13 -2.06 10.24 -9.40
N LEU A 14 -0.92 9.74 -8.90
CA LEU A 14 -0.57 9.76 -7.48
C LEU A 14 -0.26 11.20 -7.05
N SER A 15 -1.27 11.86 -6.52
CA SER A 15 -1.18 13.23 -6.03
C SER A 15 -0.64 13.26 -4.60
N ALA A 16 -0.03 14.39 -4.20
CA ALA A 16 0.40 14.58 -2.81
C ALA A 16 -0.78 14.41 -1.82
N ASP A 17 -1.98 14.82 -2.23
CA ASP A 17 -3.21 14.65 -1.44
C ASP A 17 -3.51 13.17 -1.14
N LEU A 18 -3.28 12.26 -2.09
CA LEU A 18 -3.48 10.83 -1.88
C LEU A 18 -2.48 10.23 -0.88
N LEU A 19 -1.26 10.77 -0.84
CA LEU A 19 -0.26 10.38 0.15
C LEU A 19 -0.66 10.89 1.54
N ASP A 20 -1.09 12.15 1.63
CA ASP A 20 -1.57 12.73 2.88
C ASP A 20 -2.81 12.01 3.41
N ASP A 21 -3.74 11.64 2.54
CA ASP A 21 -4.90 10.80 2.87
C ASP A 21 -4.44 9.43 3.39
N ALA A 22 -3.48 8.79 2.72
CA ALA A 22 -2.93 7.52 3.17
C ALA A 22 -2.33 7.63 4.57
N TYR A 23 -1.51 8.65 4.83
CA TYR A 23 -0.92 8.88 6.15
C TYR A 23 -1.97 9.24 7.20
N ALA A 24 -2.99 10.02 6.84
CA ALA A 24 -4.09 10.36 7.73
C ALA A 24 -4.87 9.10 8.14
N LEU A 25 -5.17 8.21 7.19
CA LEU A 25 -5.83 6.94 7.43
C LEU A 25 -4.97 6.03 8.33
N LEU A 26 -3.66 5.96 8.11
CA LEU A 26 -2.76 5.17 8.94
C LEU A 26 -2.66 5.65 10.40
N ARG A 27 -3.21 6.83 10.75
CA ARG A 27 -3.36 7.24 12.16
C ARG A 27 -4.50 6.51 12.87
N SER A 28 -5.50 6.03 12.14
CA SER A 28 -6.71 5.39 12.69
C SER A 28 -6.85 3.92 12.32
N PHE A 29 -6.22 3.51 11.22
CA PHE A 29 -6.25 2.16 10.66
C PHE A 29 -4.88 1.49 10.79
N ASP A 30 -4.88 0.16 10.78
CA ASP A 30 -3.65 -0.64 10.85
C ASP A 30 -2.98 -0.74 9.48
N ALA A 31 -3.79 -0.71 8.41
CA ALA A 31 -3.36 -0.80 7.03
C ALA A 31 -4.21 0.09 6.10
N VAL A 32 -3.62 0.51 4.98
CA VAL A 32 -4.31 1.22 3.90
C VAL A 32 -4.00 0.58 2.55
N VAL A 33 -5.00 0.49 1.67
CA VAL A 33 -4.85 -0.10 0.33
C VAL A 33 -5.44 0.84 -0.71
N GLY A 34 -4.68 1.15 -1.74
CA GLY A 34 -5.13 1.84 -2.96
C GLY A 34 -5.29 0.84 -4.11
N PRO A 35 -6.52 0.40 -4.42
CA PRO A 35 -6.77 -0.58 -5.47
C PRO A 35 -6.69 0.05 -6.87
N THR A 36 -6.44 -0.78 -7.88
CA THR A 36 -6.55 -0.42 -9.30
C THR A 36 -7.77 -1.10 -9.92
N SER A 37 -8.26 -0.54 -11.02
CA SER A 37 -9.47 -1.03 -11.69
C SER A 37 -9.35 -2.45 -12.27
N ASP A 38 -8.12 -2.95 -12.50
CA ASP A 38 -7.84 -4.33 -12.94
C ASP A 38 -7.77 -5.34 -11.80
N GLY A 39 -7.94 -4.90 -10.55
CA GLY A 39 -7.84 -5.74 -9.35
C GLY A 39 -6.44 -5.79 -8.73
N GLY A 40 -5.48 -5.06 -9.29
CA GLY A 40 -4.19 -4.77 -8.66
C GLY A 40 -4.30 -3.71 -7.55
N TRP A 41 -3.15 -3.17 -7.16
CA TRP A 41 -3.04 -2.08 -6.20
C TRP A 41 -1.88 -1.14 -6.60
N TYR A 42 -2.10 0.16 -6.41
CA TYR A 42 -1.10 1.19 -6.64
C TYR A 42 -0.42 1.66 -5.35
N ALA A 43 -1.06 1.45 -4.19
CA ALA A 43 -0.51 1.82 -2.89
C ALA A 43 -0.88 0.79 -1.81
N PHE A 44 0.06 0.53 -0.90
CA PHE A 44 -0.14 -0.31 0.27
C PHE A 44 0.64 0.27 1.46
N GLY A 45 -0.05 0.61 2.54
CA GLY A 45 0.59 1.18 3.72
C GLY A 45 0.26 0.45 5.00
N LEU A 46 1.18 0.53 5.96
CA LEU A 46 1.09 -0.07 7.28
C LEU A 46 1.47 0.94 8.36
N ARG A 47 0.65 0.99 9.41
CA ARG A 47 0.93 1.84 10.57
C ARG A 47 2.14 1.33 11.34
N GLU A 48 2.26 0.02 11.45
CA GLU A 48 3.32 -0.66 12.18
C GLU A 48 4.16 -1.51 11.22
N PRO A 49 5.35 -1.04 10.81
CA PRO A 49 6.19 -1.73 9.83
C PRO A 49 6.72 -3.09 10.32
N SER A 50 6.74 -3.36 11.63
CA SER A 50 7.10 -4.69 12.15
C SER A 50 6.08 -5.77 11.77
N ARG A 51 4.87 -5.41 11.34
CA ARG A 51 3.88 -6.33 10.75
C ARG A 51 4.07 -6.56 9.25
N ALA A 52 5.02 -5.85 8.64
CA ALA A 52 5.31 -5.97 7.22
C ALA A 52 5.76 -7.38 6.79
N PRO A 53 6.56 -8.17 7.55
CA PRO A 53 6.95 -9.51 7.14
C PRO A 53 5.74 -10.43 6.93
N ASP A 54 4.76 -10.39 7.84
CA ASP A 54 3.54 -11.19 7.77
C ASP A 54 2.65 -10.80 6.58
N LEU A 55 2.74 -9.54 6.14
CA LEU A 55 1.91 -8.96 5.08
C LEU A 55 2.62 -8.94 3.71
N ARG A 56 3.95 -8.90 3.70
CA ARG A 56 4.83 -9.02 2.53
C ARG A 56 4.70 -10.40 1.87
N THR A 57 4.54 -11.45 2.65
CA THR A 57 4.30 -12.81 2.12
C THR A 57 2.95 -12.94 1.40
N LEU A 58 2.06 -11.95 1.56
CA LEU A 58 0.69 -11.95 1.02
C LEU A 58 0.53 -11.09 -0.24
N THR A 59 1.60 -10.55 -0.82
CA THR A 59 1.53 -9.58 -1.91
C THR A 59 1.14 -10.22 -3.24
N ALA A 60 -0.15 -10.17 -3.61
CA ALA A 60 -0.58 -10.32 -5.01
C ALA A 60 -2.02 -9.83 -5.36
N SER A 61 -2.93 -9.53 -4.44
CA SER A 61 -4.36 -9.42 -4.84
C SER A 61 -5.34 -8.89 -3.77
N PRO A 62 -6.65 -8.74 -4.10
CA PRO A 62 -7.77 -8.55 -3.14
C PRO A 62 -7.79 -9.56 -1.99
N ALA A 63 -7.11 -10.70 -2.18
CA ALA A 63 -6.81 -11.67 -1.14
C ALA A 63 -6.12 -11.05 0.09
N LEU A 64 -5.36 -9.95 -0.05
CA LEU A 64 -4.67 -9.25 1.04
C LEU A 64 -5.64 -8.47 1.93
N THR A 65 -6.59 -7.72 1.35
CA THR A 65 -7.65 -7.07 2.14
C THR A 65 -8.41 -8.12 2.94
N LEU A 66 -8.68 -9.27 2.32
CA LEU A 66 -9.36 -10.39 2.97
C LEU A 66 -8.50 -11.05 4.06
N ALA A 67 -7.18 -11.19 3.87
CA ALA A 67 -6.27 -11.73 4.87
C ALA A 67 -6.08 -10.79 6.07
N ALA A 68 -5.93 -9.48 5.82
CA ALA A 68 -5.85 -8.47 6.87
C ALA A 68 -7.13 -8.42 7.70
N LEU A 69 -8.30 -8.50 7.07
CA LEU A 69 -9.58 -8.64 7.78
C LEU A 69 -9.62 -9.93 8.64
N ARG A 70 -9.10 -11.05 8.14
CA ARG A 70 -9.02 -12.31 8.90
C ARG A 70 -8.09 -12.23 10.11
N LEU A 71 -7.04 -11.40 10.04
CA LEU A 71 -6.14 -11.12 11.16
C LEU A 71 -6.71 -10.06 12.14
N GLY A 72 -7.93 -9.57 11.90
CA GLY A 72 -8.57 -8.55 12.74
C GLY A 72 -7.99 -7.15 12.57
N LEU A 73 -7.24 -6.91 11.49
CA LEU A 73 -6.68 -5.59 11.18
C LEU A 73 -7.76 -4.66 10.64
N ARG A 74 -7.72 -3.41 11.07
CA ARG A 74 -8.55 -2.34 10.51
C ARG A 74 -7.89 -1.86 9.22
N VAL A 75 -8.53 -2.15 8.09
CA VAL A 75 -8.05 -1.76 6.76
C VAL A 75 -8.90 -0.60 6.23
N ALA A 76 -8.24 0.47 5.79
CA ALA A 76 -8.89 1.54 5.03
C ALA A 76 -8.60 1.39 3.53
N MET A 77 -9.56 1.80 2.71
CA MET A 77 -9.44 1.80 1.25
C MET A 77 -9.28 3.23 0.76
N LEU A 78 -8.25 3.49 -0.04
CA LEU A 78 -8.11 4.71 -0.83
C LEU A 78 -8.99 4.63 -2.09
N PRO A 79 -9.22 5.76 -2.80
CA PRO A 79 -9.91 5.77 -4.08
C PRO A 79 -9.30 4.79 -5.08
N THR A 80 -10.15 4.10 -5.85
CA THR A 80 -9.68 3.22 -6.93
C THR A 80 -9.14 4.06 -8.09
N LEU A 81 -7.92 3.74 -8.55
CA LEU A 81 -7.34 4.38 -9.73
C LEU A 81 -7.45 3.48 -10.98
N PRO A 82 -7.46 4.05 -12.20
CA PRO A 82 -7.35 3.26 -13.42
C PRO A 82 -5.96 2.59 -13.49
N ALA A 83 -5.90 1.37 -14.02
CA ALA A 83 -4.67 0.57 -14.12
C ALA A 83 -3.57 1.16 -15.04
N LYS A 84 -3.88 2.27 -15.73
CA LYS A 84 -3.05 2.90 -16.77
C LYS A 84 -1.64 3.22 -16.23
N ASN A 85 -0.63 2.51 -16.78
CA ASN A 85 0.81 2.74 -16.61
C ASN A 85 1.45 2.43 -15.25
N LEU A 86 0.90 1.55 -14.43
CA LEU A 86 1.69 0.96 -13.33
C LEU A 86 2.75 0.01 -13.90
N GLY A 87 3.92 0.56 -14.19
CA GLY A 87 5.12 -0.24 -14.44
C GLY A 87 5.44 -1.13 -13.23
N PRO A 88 6.22 -2.22 -13.41
CA PRO A 88 6.52 -3.14 -12.34
C PRO A 88 7.10 -2.38 -11.13
N ALA A 89 6.52 -2.61 -9.95
CA ALA A 89 6.86 -1.93 -8.70
C ALA A 89 8.39 -1.94 -8.48
N SER A 90 9.01 -0.78 -8.67
CA SER A 90 10.44 -0.61 -8.42
C SER A 90 10.66 -0.48 -6.93
N ASN A 91 11.12 -1.56 -6.32
CA ASN A 91 11.42 -1.66 -4.89
C ASN A 91 12.62 -0.76 -4.57
N LEU A 92 12.37 0.48 -4.13
CA LEU A 92 13.39 1.40 -3.63
C LEU A 92 13.82 0.99 -2.21
N SER A 93 14.51 -0.15 -2.10
CA SER A 93 15.35 -0.44 -0.94
C SER A 93 16.65 0.33 -1.09
N GLY A 94 16.81 1.39 -0.28
CA GLY A 94 18.12 1.97 -0.02
C GLY A 94 19.04 0.92 0.60
N ALA A 95 20.02 0.48 -0.16
CA ALA A 95 21.21 -0.19 0.35
C ALA A 95 22.41 0.40 -0.38
N GLY A 96 23.07 1.34 0.29
CA GLY A 96 24.30 1.95 -0.18
C GLY A 96 25.34 0.88 -0.50
N ARG A 97 25.96 1.01 -1.67
CA ARG A 97 27.24 0.37 -1.98
C ARG A 97 28.08 1.42 -2.70
N HIS A 98 29.01 2.00 -1.95
CA HIS A 98 30.34 2.41 -2.41
C HIS A 98 31.27 2.40 -1.21
#